data_AF-A0A8J7L9U9-F1
#
_entry.id   AF-A0A8J7L9U9-F1
#
_cell.length_a   1.000
_cell.length_b   1.000
_cell.length_c   1.000
_cell.angle_alpha   90.00
_cell.angle_beta   90.00
_cell.angle_gamma   90.00
#
_symmetry.space_group_name_H-M   'P 1'
#
loop_
_entity.id
_entity.type
_entity.pdbx_description
1 polymer ?
#
loop_
_entity_poly.entity_id
_entity_poly.type
_entity_poly.pdbx_seq_one_letter_code
_entity_poly.pdbx_strand_id
1 'polypeptide(L)'
;MTFTVVGTYGYVPIEQFAGRAVPVSDLYALGATLIHLLTRVSPADLPHKNSRIQFVQQVSVDLNFANWISKLTEPDLAQRFSNARQAKTALKNKHTLSLPITNFKPKGSHIQLQKYPNSLIIKIPKYHIKINFMTLVIVCVLTRYTSKYFFQGIDLLFEKGFSIDVIPHFLIPAIILFSVIAIEKLLATFGQTELYFEPENFEIKWKLFGLCYEQWRGKTVLINIIDEEKLVGNTLHQGVTLEIGVKQITSAPLSNMERRWIIQEIKEWLKLNKRLS
;
A
#
# COMPACT_ATOMS: atom_id res chain seq x y z
N MET A 1 -15.06 22.13 -44.76
CA MET A 1 -15.46 20.74 -44.48
C MET A 1 -15.98 20.67 -43.05
N THR A 2 -17.20 20.22 -42.85
CA THR A 2 -17.78 19.98 -41.52
C THR A 2 -17.59 18.50 -41.18
N PHE A 3 -16.75 18.21 -40.19
CA PHE A 3 -16.56 16.85 -39.69
C PHE A 3 -17.63 16.56 -38.63
N THR A 4 -18.50 15.59 -38.90
CA THR A 4 -19.47 15.08 -37.92
C THR A 4 -18.82 13.99 -37.09
N VAL A 5 -18.54 14.28 -35.82
CA VAL A 5 -18.20 13.24 -34.85
C VAL A 5 -19.47 12.44 -34.55
N VAL A 6 -19.51 11.17 -34.93
CA VAL A 6 -20.55 10.23 -34.49
C VAL A 6 -19.97 9.39 -33.37
N GLY A 7 -20.51 9.53 -32.15
CA GLY A 7 -19.96 8.87 -30.97
C GLY A 7 -20.63 9.26 -29.65
N THR A 8 -20.84 8.28 -28.77
CA THR A 8 -21.32 8.55 -27.40
C THR A 8 -20.17 9.07 -26.55
N TYR A 9 -20.35 10.27 -26.00
CA TYR A 9 -19.36 10.93 -25.15
C TYR A 9 -18.96 10.01 -23.96
N GLY A 10 -17.65 9.92 -23.68
CA GLY A 10 -17.08 9.02 -22.67
C GLY A 10 -16.72 7.61 -23.16
N TYR A 11 -17.25 7.15 -24.30
CA TYR A 11 -16.90 5.83 -24.88
C TYR A 11 -15.98 5.95 -26.08
N VAL A 12 -15.95 7.13 -26.70
CA VAL A 12 -15.13 7.41 -27.86
C VAL A 12 -13.78 7.98 -27.42
N PRO A 13 -12.66 7.41 -27.88
CA PRO A 13 -11.34 7.93 -27.56
C PRO A 13 -10.99 9.18 -28.37
N ILE A 14 -10.08 10.02 -27.85
CA ILE A 14 -9.78 11.35 -28.40
C ILE A 14 -9.26 11.32 -29.84
N GLU A 15 -8.54 10.27 -30.25
CA GLU A 15 -8.03 10.15 -31.63
C GLU A 15 -9.15 9.98 -32.67
N GLN A 16 -10.31 9.43 -32.27
CA GLN A 16 -11.47 9.29 -33.15
C GLN A 16 -12.16 10.65 -33.37
N PHE A 17 -12.11 11.56 -32.39
CA PHE A 17 -12.49 12.97 -32.59
C PHE A 17 -11.52 13.72 -33.53
N ALA A 18 -10.28 13.23 -33.67
CA ALA A 18 -9.32 13.76 -34.62
C ALA A 18 -9.40 13.09 -36.01
N GLY A 19 -10.41 12.24 -36.26
CA GLY A 19 -10.55 11.51 -37.53
C GLY A 19 -9.52 10.40 -37.74
N ARG A 20 -8.80 9.98 -36.69
CA ARG A 20 -7.73 8.97 -36.73
C ARG A 20 -8.13 7.69 -36.00
N ALA A 21 -9.30 7.15 -36.35
CA ALA A 21 -9.75 5.87 -35.79
C ALA A 21 -8.79 4.74 -36.19
N VAL A 22 -8.31 3.99 -35.21
CA VAL A 22 -7.43 2.82 -35.39
C VAL A 22 -8.04 1.62 -34.66
N PRO A 23 -7.64 0.37 -34.94
CA PRO A 23 -8.18 -0.80 -34.23
C PRO A 23 -8.03 -0.75 -32.70
N VAL A 24 -7.07 0.03 -32.19
CA VAL A 24 -6.84 0.28 -30.76
C VAL A 24 -7.88 1.25 -30.16
N SER A 25 -8.61 2.00 -30.99
CA SER A 25 -9.74 2.83 -30.57
C SER A 25 -10.93 1.98 -30.13
N ASP A 26 -11.18 0.86 -30.80
CA ASP A 26 -12.23 -0.10 -30.39
C ASP A 26 -11.93 -0.72 -29.02
N LEU A 27 -10.64 -0.95 -28.72
CA LEU A 27 -10.22 -1.44 -27.40
C LEU A 27 -10.53 -0.42 -26.29
N TYR A 28 -10.40 0.87 -26.57
CA TYR A 28 -10.81 1.91 -25.62
C TYR A 28 -12.32 1.87 -25.39
N ALA A 29 -13.12 1.79 -26.45
CA ALA A 29 -14.58 1.72 -26.34
C ALA A 29 -15.04 0.49 -25.55
N LEU A 30 -14.38 -0.66 -25.75
CA LEU A 30 -14.58 -1.85 -24.94
C LEU A 30 -14.24 -1.59 -23.46
N GLY A 31 -13.08 -0.98 -23.18
CA GLY A 31 -12.67 -0.63 -21.83
C GLY A 31 -13.66 0.31 -21.13
N ALA A 32 -14.11 1.36 -21.81
CA ALA A 32 -15.12 2.29 -21.32
C ALA A 32 -16.46 1.60 -21.03
N THR A 33 -16.87 0.66 -21.89
CA THR A 33 -18.06 -0.16 -21.68
C THR A 33 -17.93 -1.04 -20.44
N LEU A 34 -16.79 -1.70 -20.25
CA LEU A 34 -16.53 -2.50 -19.05
C LEU A 34 -16.52 -1.67 -17.78
N ILE A 35 -15.93 -0.46 -17.83
CA ILE A 35 -15.98 0.49 -16.71
C ILE A 35 -17.43 0.79 -16.35
N HIS A 36 -18.26 1.15 -17.34
CA HIS A 36 -19.69 1.41 -17.10
C HIS A 36 -20.36 0.21 -16.45
N LEU A 37 -20.17 -1.01 -16.96
CA LEU A 37 -20.79 -2.20 -16.41
C LEU A 37 -20.40 -2.45 -14.94
N LEU A 38 -19.15 -2.15 -14.59
CA LEU A 38 -18.64 -2.35 -13.23
C LEU A 38 -19.06 -1.25 -12.25
N THR A 39 -19.10 0.01 -12.68
CA THR A 39 -19.45 1.15 -11.83
C THR A 39 -20.95 1.43 -11.81
N ARG A 40 -21.68 1.00 -12.84
CA ARG A 40 -23.05 1.43 -13.19
C ARG A 40 -23.19 2.93 -13.42
N VAL A 41 -22.08 3.60 -13.72
CA VAL A 41 -22.00 5.04 -13.98
C VAL A 41 -21.39 5.25 -15.35
N SER A 42 -21.94 6.17 -16.13
CA SER A 42 -21.39 6.52 -17.44
C SER A 42 -19.92 6.91 -17.32
N PRO A 43 -19.02 6.44 -18.22
CA PRO A 43 -17.62 6.83 -18.20
C PRO A 43 -17.41 8.34 -18.25
N ALA A 44 -18.30 9.07 -18.92
CA ALA A 44 -18.29 10.54 -18.97
C ALA A 44 -18.56 11.21 -17.61
N ASP A 45 -19.35 10.56 -16.75
CA ASP A 45 -19.75 11.09 -15.44
C ASP A 45 -18.76 10.68 -14.34
N LEU A 46 -17.81 9.79 -14.66
CA LEU A 46 -16.75 9.41 -13.73
C LEU A 46 -15.69 10.51 -13.62
N PRO A 47 -15.02 10.62 -12.45
CA PRO A 47 -13.92 11.55 -12.30
C PRO A 47 -12.79 11.22 -13.29
N HIS A 48 -12.17 12.26 -13.85
CA HIS A 48 -11.04 12.13 -14.76
C HIS A 48 -9.80 12.82 -14.18
N LYS A 49 -8.62 12.25 -14.43
CA LYS A 49 -7.33 12.85 -14.08
C LYS A 49 -6.31 12.54 -15.16
N ASN A 50 -5.65 13.57 -15.71
CA ASN A 50 -4.73 13.44 -16.85
C ASN A 50 -5.34 12.65 -18.01
N SER A 51 -6.60 12.95 -18.34
CA SER A 51 -7.40 12.26 -19.36
C SER A 51 -7.71 10.77 -19.11
N ARG A 52 -7.34 10.22 -17.95
CA ARG A 52 -7.70 8.85 -17.54
C ARG A 52 -8.98 8.82 -16.71
N ILE A 53 -9.84 7.84 -16.96
CA ILE A 53 -11.07 7.58 -16.21
C ILE A 53 -10.71 6.98 -14.83
N GLN A 54 -11.30 7.51 -13.76
CA GLN A 54 -11.01 7.10 -12.39
C GLN A 54 -12.10 6.20 -11.82
N PHE A 55 -12.00 4.90 -12.10
CA PHE A 55 -13.01 3.90 -11.73
C PHE A 55 -12.55 2.88 -10.68
N VAL A 56 -11.24 2.67 -10.51
CA VAL A 56 -10.69 1.57 -9.68
C VAL A 56 -11.21 1.60 -8.25
N GLN A 57 -11.39 2.78 -7.67
CA GLN A 57 -11.91 2.92 -6.31
C GLN A 57 -13.41 2.62 -6.18
N GLN A 58 -14.16 2.63 -7.28
CA GLN A 58 -15.62 2.45 -7.31
C GLN A 58 -16.04 1.00 -7.60
N VAL A 59 -15.07 0.11 -7.86
CA VAL A 59 -15.33 -1.27 -8.28
C VAL A 59 -14.73 -2.27 -7.29
N SER A 60 -15.37 -3.44 -7.14
CA SER A 60 -14.91 -4.54 -6.29
C SER A 60 -14.43 -5.71 -7.15
N VAL A 61 -13.34 -5.53 -7.87
CA VAL A 61 -12.73 -6.56 -8.74
C VAL A 61 -11.26 -6.77 -8.41
N ASP A 62 -10.69 -7.90 -8.84
CA ASP A 62 -9.26 -8.17 -8.71
C ASP A 62 -8.43 -7.05 -9.37
N LEU A 63 -7.33 -6.68 -8.72
CA LEU A 63 -6.50 -5.57 -9.17
C LEU A 63 -5.95 -5.82 -10.57
N ASN A 64 -5.56 -7.05 -10.91
CA ASN A 64 -5.03 -7.34 -12.25
C ASN A 64 -6.10 -7.13 -13.34
N PHE A 65 -7.37 -7.38 -13.02
CA PHE A 65 -8.47 -7.13 -13.94
C PHE A 65 -8.77 -5.63 -14.08
N ALA A 66 -8.83 -4.88 -12.97
CA ALA A 66 -8.92 -3.42 -13.01
C ALA A 66 -7.76 -2.78 -13.78
N ASN A 67 -6.57 -3.37 -13.64
CA ASN A 67 -5.36 -2.94 -14.34
C ASN A 67 -5.44 -3.19 -15.85
N TRP A 68 -5.93 -4.37 -16.23
CA TRP A 68 -6.18 -4.71 -17.62
C TRP A 68 -7.14 -3.72 -18.29
N ILE A 69 -8.25 -3.38 -17.61
CA ILE A 69 -9.22 -2.38 -18.09
C ILE A 69 -8.57 -1.00 -18.19
N SER A 70 -7.82 -0.57 -17.18
CA SER A 70 -7.11 0.73 -17.20
C SER A 70 -6.20 0.84 -18.43
N LYS A 71 -5.52 -0.24 -18.81
CA LYS A 71 -4.63 -0.29 -19.99
C LYS A 71 -5.40 -0.27 -21.31
N LEU A 72 -6.63 -0.75 -21.36
CA LEU A 72 -7.50 -0.57 -22.54
C LEU A 72 -7.91 0.89 -22.74
N THR A 73 -8.13 1.62 -21.64
CA THR A 73 -8.64 3.00 -21.65
C THR A 73 -7.56 4.08 -21.50
N GLU A 74 -6.30 3.73 -21.77
CA GLU A 74 -5.18 4.66 -21.63
C GLU A 74 -5.22 5.74 -22.74
N PRO A 75 -5.09 7.05 -22.45
CA PRO A 75 -5.19 8.08 -23.48
C PRO A 75 -4.15 7.94 -24.59
N ASP A 76 -2.91 7.65 -24.22
CA ASP A 76 -1.80 7.46 -25.15
C ASP A 76 -1.88 6.09 -25.83
N LEU A 77 -1.95 6.09 -27.16
CA LEU A 77 -1.96 4.89 -28.00
C LEU A 77 -0.73 4.01 -27.77
N ALA A 78 0.44 4.61 -27.48
CA ALA A 78 1.68 3.87 -27.23
C ALA A 78 1.64 3.08 -25.91
N GLN A 79 0.76 3.47 -24.98
CA GLN A 79 0.61 2.84 -23.67
C GLN A 79 -0.57 1.85 -23.63
N ARG A 80 -1.49 1.91 -24.60
CA ARG A 80 -2.55 0.91 -24.81
C ARG A 80 -2.00 -0.42 -25.33
N PHE A 81 -2.84 -1.45 -25.29
CA PHE A 81 -2.54 -2.68 -26.01
C PHE A 81 -2.51 -2.41 -27.51
N SER A 82 -1.48 -2.91 -28.18
CA SER A 82 -1.29 -2.70 -29.62
C SER A 82 -2.35 -3.40 -30.47
N ASN A 83 -2.99 -4.47 -29.94
CA ASN A 83 -4.07 -5.18 -30.59
C ASN A 83 -4.88 -6.06 -29.62
N ALA A 84 -6.04 -6.52 -30.07
CA ALA A 84 -6.95 -7.37 -29.30
C ALA A 84 -6.33 -8.72 -28.89
N ARG A 85 -5.41 -9.29 -29.70
CA ARG A 85 -4.72 -10.54 -29.37
C ARG A 85 -3.82 -10.35 -28.15
N GLN A 86 -3.06 -9.26 -28.12
CA GLN A 86 -2.23 -8.89 -26.97
C GLN A 86 -3.08 -8.68 -25.72
N ALA A 87 -4.18 -7.93 -25.83
CA ALA A 87 -5.11 -7.71 -24.72
C ALA A 87 -5.66 -9.04 -24.18
N LYS A 88 -6.12 -9.95 -25.06
CA LYS A 88 -6.64 -11.28 -24.69
C LYS A 88 -5.59 -12.15 -24.01
N THR A 89 -4.36 -12.18 -24.52
CA THR A 89 -3.26 -12.94 -23.91
C THR A 89 -2.94 -12.40 -22.53
N ALA A 90 -2.89 -11.07 -22.37
CA ALA A 90 -2.60 -10.44 -21.08
C ALA A 90 -3.73 -10.63 -20.05
N LEU A 91 -4.98 -10.75 -20.50
CA LEU A 91 -6.12 -11.09 -19.64
C LEU A 91 -6.00 -12.53 -19.09
N LYS A 92 -5.56 -13.48 -19.93
CA LYS A 92 -5.33 -14.87 -19.53
C LYS A 92 -4.14 -15.00 -18.59
N ASN A 93 -3.08 -14.24 -18.84
CA ASN A 93 -1.84 -14.26 -18.08
C ASN A 93 -1.83 -13.11 -17.06
N LYS A 94 -2.59 -13.27 -15.97
CA LYS A 94 -2.79 -12.26 -14.91
C LYS A 94 -1.50 -11.64 -14.33
N HIS A 95 -0.36 -12.30 -14.49
CA HIS A 95 0.96 -11.86 -13.99
C HIS A 95 1.75 -10.96 -14.96
N THR A 96 1.36 -10.84 -16.24
CA THR A 96 2.17 -10.17 -17.28
C THR A 96 1.74 -8.72 -17.55
N LEU A 97 0.70 -8.25 -16.88
CA LEU A 97 0.26 -6.87 -17.02
C LEU A 97 1.23 -5.94 -16.31
N SER A 98 2.00 -5.18 -17.09
CA SER A 98 2.71 -3.99 -16.61
C SER A 98 1.71 -3.17 -15.79
N LEU A 99 2.04 -2.98 -14.52
CA LEU A 99 1.18 -2.36 -13.53
C LEU A 99 0.70 -1.00 -14.04
N PRO A 100 -0.61 -0.69 -14.01
CA PRO A 100 -1.04 0.67 -14.23
C PRO A 100 -0.58 1.50 -13.05
N ILE A 101 -0.30 2.74 -13.40
CA ILE A 101 -0.11 3.86 -12.51
C ILE A 101 -1.37 3.99 -11.64
N THR A 102 -1.42 3.32 -10.49
CA THR A 102 -2.42 3.65 -9.48
C THR A 102 -2.02 5.00 -8.91
N ASN A 103 -2.51 6.10 -9.50
CA ASN A 103 -2.35 7.46 -8.97
C ASN A 103 -3.13 7.68 -7.66
N PHE A 104 -3.64 6.61 -7.05
CA PHE A 104 -4.60 6.63 -5.96
C PHE A 104 -4.04 5.89 -4.77
N LYS A 105 -4.06 6.60 -3.66
CA LYS A 105 -3.89 6.00 -2.34
C LYS A 105 -4.93 4.87 -2.16
N PRO A 106 -4.52 3.65 -1.78
CA PRO A 106 -5.43 2.55 -1.52
C PRO A 106 -6.48 2.92 -0.46
N LYS A 107 -7.74 2.47 -0.65
CA LYS A 107 -8.80 2.66 0.35
C LYS A 107 -8.40 2.00 1.67
N GLY A 108 -8.50 2.75 2.77
CA GLY A 108 -8.09 2.28 4.11
C GLY A 108 -6.60 2.41 4.42
N SER A 109 -5.78 2.92 3.49
CA SER A 109 -4.37 3.15 3.78
C SER A 109 -4.19 4.33 4.75
N HIS A 110 -3.43 4.10 5.81
CA HIS A 110 -3.04 5.16 6.77
C HIS A 110 -1.76 5.89 6.37
N ILE A 111 -1.16 5.52 5.23
CA ILE A 111 0.07 6.11 4.73
C ILE A 111 -0.19 7.55 4.30
N GLN A 112 0.60 8.49 4.79
CA GLN A 112 0.50 9.89 4.39
C GLN A 112 1.56 10.20 3.35
N LEU A 113 1.13 10.77 2.23
CA LEU A 113 1.99 11.18 1.13
C LEU A 113 1.92 12.69 0.98
N GLN A 114 3.05 13.36 1.07
CA GLN A 114 3.15 14.80 0.84
C GLN A 114 4.14 15.05 -0.30
N LYS A 115 3.66 15.71 -1.37
CA LYS A 115 4.47 16.07 -2.53
C LYS A 115 4.67 17.57 -2.54
N TYR A 116 5.92 18.00 -2.57
CA TYR A 116 6.36 19.38 -2.79
C TYR A 116 7.16 19.44 -4.09
N PRO A 117 7.42 20.63 -4.66
CA PRO A 117 8.15 20.76 -5.92
C PRO A 117 9.49 20.01 -5.94
N ASN A 118 10.25 20.12 -4.84
CA ASN A 118 11.58 19.53 -4.73
C ASN A 118 11.67 18.47 -3.63
N SER A 119 10.57 18.04 -3.03
CA SER A 119 10.64 16.99 -2.00
C SER A 119 9.42 16.08 -1.99
N LEU A 120 9.66 14.82 -1.67
CA LEU A 120 8.63 13.79 -1.49
C LEU A 120 8.75 13.21 -0.09
N ILE A 121 7.69 13.30 0.69
CA ILE A 121 7.64 12.77 2.06
C ILE A 121 6.58 11.68 2.13
N ILE A 122 6.99 10.48 2.52
CA ILE A 122 6.11 9.32 2.70
C ILE A 122 6.18 8.90 4.17
N LYS A 123 5.06 8.97 4.88
CA LYS A 123 4.93 8.54 6.27
C LYS A 123 4.17 7.22 6.32
N ILE A 124 4.87 6.15 6.71
CA ILE A 124 4.35 4.79 6.83
C ILE A 124 4.19 4.47 8.33
N PRO A 125 2.97 4.35 8.85
CA PRO A 125 2.77 3.82 10.20
C PRO A 125 3.15 2.33 10.24
N LYS A 126 3.70 1.84 11.36
CA LYS A 126 3.92 0.40 11.59
C LYS A 126 2.57 -0.29 11.82
N TYR A 127 1.79 -0.48 10.76
CA TYR A 127 0.50 -1.16 10.88
C TYR A 127 0.66 -2.66 10.61
N HIS A 128 0.02 -3.47 11.46
CA HIS A 128 0.03 -4.94 11.51
C HIS A 128 1.33 -5.59 12.06
N ILE A 129 1.52 -5.52 13.37
CA ILE A 129 2.18 -6.63 14.06
C ILE A 129 1.21 -7.81 14.01
N LYS A 130 1.48 -8.80 13.14
CA LYS A 130 0.88 -10.13 13.32
C LYS A 130 1.38 -10.63 14.67
N ILE A 131 0.46 -11.05 15.54
CA ILE A 131 0.82 -11.67 16.82
C ILE A 131 1.80 -12.79 16.50
N ASN A 132 3.07 -12.61 16.90
CA ASN A 132 4.09 -13.59 16.60
C ASN A 132 3.82 -14.83 17.47
N PHE A 133 4.14 -16.02 16.97
CA PHE A 133 4.08 -17.24 17.76
C PHE A 133 4.84 -17.10 19.09
N MET A 134 5.99 -16.42 19.08
CA MET A 134 6.77 -16.15 20.30
C MET A 134 6.02 -15.26 21.31
N THR A 135 5.25 -14.27 20.84
CA THR A 135 4.34 -13.48 21.68
C THR A 135 3.30 -14.38 22.34
N LEU A 136 2.65 -15.27 21.58
CA LEU A 136 1.69 -16.23 22.12
C LEU A 136 2.33 -17.13 23.17
N VAL A 137 3.55 -17.61 22.93
CA VAL A 137 4.30 -18.41 23.91
C VAL A 137 4.57 -17.63 25.19
N ILE A 138 5.02 -16.37 25.10
CA ILE A 138 5.25 -15.51 26.28
C ILE A 138 3.95 -15.30 27.06
N VAL A 139 2.84 -15.00 26.38
CA VAL A 139 1.52 -14.87 27.01
C VAL A 139 1.10 -16.18 27.69
N CYS A 140 1.30 -17.34 27.05
CA CYS A 140 1.02 -18.65 27.64
C CYS A 140 1.87 -18.96 28.88
N VAL A 141 3.16 -18.59 28.88
CA VAL A 141 4.04 -18.78 30.04
C VAL A 141 3.65 -17.85 31.19
N LEU A 142 3.37 -16.58 30.89
CA LEU A 142 2.95 -15.59 31.89
C LEU A 142 1.56 -15.91 32.46
N THR A 143 0.63 -16.40 31.65
CA THR A 143 -0.69 -16.87 32.12
C THR A 143 -0.57 -18.09 33.02
N ARG A 144 0.35 -19.01 32.74
CA ARG A 144 0.63 -20.15 33.64
C ARG A 144 1.25 -19.73 34.97
N TYR A 145 2.10 -18.71 34.97
CA TYR A 145 2.69 -18.17 36.20
C TYR A 145 1.65 -17.39 37.03
N THR A 146 0.86 -16.55 36.38
CA THR A 146 -0.15 -15.70 37.03
C THR A 146 -1.37 -16.47 37.53
N SER A 147 -1.74 -17.59 36.89
CA SER A 147 -2.85 -18.44 37.37
C SER A 147 -2.57 -19.06 38.74
N LYS A 148 -1.32 -19.44 39.03
CA LYS A 148 -0.92 -19.93 40.36
C LYS A 148 -1.14 -18.87 41.45
N TYR A 149 -0.75 -17.63 41.19
CA TYR A 149 -0.97 -16.50 42.11
C TYR A 149 -2.45 -16.21 42.32
N PHE A 150 -3.26 -16.32 41.26
CA PHE A 150 -4.70 -16.12 41.32
C PHE A 150 -5.39 -17.17 42.20
N PHE A 151 -5.07 -18.46 42.03
CA PHE A 151 -5.63 -19.53 42.87
C PHE A 151 -5.21 -19.41 44.34
N GLN A 152 -3.95 -19.02 44.60
CA GLN A 152 -3.52 -18.71 45.97
C GLN A 152 -4.34 -17.55 46.58
N GLY A 153 -4.71 -16.55 45.77
CA GLY A 153 -5.60 -15.47 46.20
C GLY A 153 -7.03 -15.94 46.53
N ILE A 154 -7.56 -16.92 45.79
CA ILE A 154 -8.85 -17.55 46.08
C ILE A 154 -8.79 -18.29 47.43
N ASP A 155 -7.75 -19.10 47.65
CA ASP A 155 -7.59 -19.85 48.90
C ASP A 155 -7.51 -18.89 50.10
N LEU A 156 -6.72 -17.82 49.98
CA LEU A 156 -6.62 -16.76 51.00
C LEU A 156 -7.95 -16.03 51.25
N LEU A 157 -8.76 -15.83 50.20
CA LEU A 157 -10.06 -15.18 50.32
C LEU A 157 -11.06 -16.08 51.06
N PHE A 158 -11.00 -17.40 50.86
CA PHE A 158 -11.82 -18.35 51.63
C PHE A 158 -11.38 -18.45 53.10
N GLU A 159 -10.08 -18.42 53.37
CA GLU A 159 -9.55 -18.53 54.75
C GLU A 159 -9.74 -17.25 55.58
N LYS A 160 -9.42 -16.09 54.99
CA LYS A 160 -9.33 -14.81 55.73
C LYS A 160 -10.43 -13.82 55.38
N GLY A 161 -11.29 -14.12 54.40
CA GLY A 161 -12.21 -13.15 53.84
C GLY A 161 -11.50 -12.03 53.09
N PHE A 162 -12.24 -10.95 52.81
CA PHE A 162 -11.68 -9.79 52.11
C PHE A 162 -10.75 -8.98 53.05
N SER A 163 -9.45 -9.05 52.79
CA SER A 163 -8.41 -8.35 53.55
C SER A 163 -7.33 -7.77 52.62
N ILE A 164 -6.51 -6.86 53.14
CA ILE A 164 -5.45 -6.18 52.35
C ILE A 164 -4.48 -7.19 51.72
N ASP A 165 -4.19 -8.30 52.41
CA ASP A 165 -3.30 -9.36 51.93
C ASP A 165 -3.82 -10.07 50.67
N VAL A 166 -5.12 -10.01 50.42
CA VAL A 166 -5.78 -10.68 49.28
C VAL A 166 -5.65 -9.85 48.00
N ILE A 167 -5.61 -8.52 48.11
CA ILE A 167 -5.63 -7.59 46.97
C ILE A 167 -4.48 -7.81 45.97
N PRO A 168 -3.21 -7.99 46.38
CA PRO A 168 -2.09 -8.16 45.45
C PRO A 168 -2.23 -9.41 44.56
N HIS A 169 -2.86 -10.47 45.06
CA HIS A 169 -3.04 -11.73 44.35
C HIS A 169 -3.97 -11.62 43.14
N PHE A 170 -4.83 -10.59 43.10
CA PHE A 170 -5.69 -10.30 41.96
C PHE A 170 -5.15 -9.13 41.11
N LEU A 171 -4.58 -8.11 41.75
CA LEU A 171 -4.14 -6.89 41.08
C LEU A 171 -2.86 -7.11 40.25
N ILE A 172 -1.88 -7.84 40.78
CA ILE A 172 -0.58 -8.06 40.11
C ILE A 172 -0.75 -8.91 38.83
N PRO A 173 -1.46 -10.06 38.84
CA PRO A 173 -1.79 -10.80 37.63
C PRO A 173 -2.50 -9.98 36.55
N ALA A 174 -3.49 -9.17 36.97
CA ALA A 174 -4.25 -8.34 36.06
C ALA A 174 -3.35 -7.28 35.39
N ILE A 175 -2.47 -6.64 36.15
CA ILE A 175 -1.49 -5.67 35.61
C ILE A 175 -0.51 -6.34 34.65
N ILE A 176 0.03 -7.52 35.00
CA ILE A 176 0.97 -8.25 34.13
C ILE A 176 0.29 -8.63 32.81
N LEU A 177 -0.91 -9.19 32.85
CA LEU A 177 -1.64 -9.58 31.65
C LEU A 177 -2.00 -8.36 30.78
N PHE A 178 -2.46 -7.28 31.41
CA PHE A 178 -2.82 -6.04 30.71
C PHE A 178 -1.59 -5.36 30.10
N SER A 179 -0.48 -5.29 30.84
CA SER A 179 0.76 -4.64 30.39
C SER A 179 1.37 -5.32 29.17
N VAL A 180 1.35 -6.65 29.08
CA VAL A 180 1.88 -7.37 27.90
C VAL A 180 1.08 -7.01 26.65
N ILE A 181 -0.25 -7.08 26.72
CA ILE A 181 -1.13 -6.75 25.59
C ILE A 181 -1.05 -5.25 25.26
N ALA A 182 -1.01 -4.40 26.29
CA ALA A 182 -0.92 -2.96 26.14
C ALA A 182 0.40 -2.54 25.50
N ILE A 183 1.55 -3.06 25.95
CA ILE A 183 2.88 -2.73 25.40
C ILE A 183 2.95 -3.09 23.91
N GLU A 184 2.42 -4.25 23.50
CA GLU A 184 2.43 -4.64 22.10
C GLU A 184 1.57 -3.73 21.21
N LYS A 185 0.35 -3.40 21.67
CA LYS A 185 -0.53 -2.47 20.96
C LYS A 185 0.05 -1.05 20.95
N LEU A 186 0.65 -0.63 22.04
CA LEU A 186 1.30 0.67 22.21
C LEU A 186 2.46 0.80 21.20
N LEU A 187 3.42 -0.15 21.22
CA LEU A 187 4.55 -0.15 20.29
C LEU A 187 4.13 -0.20 18.81
N ALA A 188 3.05 -0.93 18.49
CA ALA A 188 2.48 -0.96 17.14
C ALA A 188 1.89 0.39 16.72
N THR A 189 1.22 1.10 17.64
CA THR A 189 0.48 2.33 17.33
C THR A 189 1.41 3.53 17.15
N PHE A 190 2.53 3.57 17.88
CA PHE A 190 3.45 4.71 17.90
C PHE A 190 4.69 4.55 17.00
N GLY A 191 4.85 3.39 16.36
CA GLY A 191 5.93 3.16 15.41
C GLY A 191 5.64 3.81 14.05
N GLN A 192 6.60 4.56 13.52
CA GLN A 192 6.47 5.23 12.22
C GLN A 192 7.79 5.19 11.45
N THR A 193 7.71 4.91 10.15
CA THR A 193 8.83 5.07 9.19
C THR A 193 8.54 6.26 8.30
N GLU A 194 9.46 7.21 8.22
CA GLU A 194 9.35 8.37 7.34
C GLU A 194 10.44 8.29 6.26
N LEU A 195 10.02 8.32 5.00
CA LEU A 195 10.91 8.40 3.84
C LEU A 195 10.85 9.82 3.29
N TYR A 196 12.01 10.45 3.20
CA TYR A 196 12.20 11.78 2.64
C TYR A 196 13.06 11.65 1.39
N PHE A 197 12.59 12.18 0.27
CA PHE A 197 13.37 12.25 -0.96
C PHE A 197 13.50 13.71 -1.38
N GLU A 198 14.74 14.13 -1.62
CA GLU A 198 15.15 15.40 -2.21
C GLU A 198 16.00 15.10 -3.47
N PRO A 199 16.24 16.08 -4.37
CA PRO A 199 16.78 15.79 -5.69
C PRO A 199 18.17 15.15 -5.62
N GLU A 200 18.98 15.56 -4.65
CA GLU A 200 20.33 15.05 -4.45
C GLU A 200 20.42 13.99 -3.35
N ASN A 201 19.58 14.10 -2.32
CA ASN A 201 19.67 13.31 -1.09
C ASN A 201 18.34 12.66 -0.74
N PHE A 202 18.39 11.54 -0.04
CA PHE A 202 17.23 10.95 0.59
C PHE A 202 17.55 10.56 2.02
N GLU A 203 16.51 10.50 2.84
CA GLU A 203 16.60 10.21 4.26
C GLU A 203 15.48 9.28 4.70
N ILE A 204 15.81 8.26 5.49
CA ILE A 204 14.85 7.34 6.11
C ILE A 204 14.97 7.52 7.61
N LYS A 205 13.86 7.81 8.29
CA LYS A 205 13.80 7.93 9.75
C LYS A 205 12.86 6.88 10.31
N TRP A 206 13.31 6.17 11.34
CA TRP A 206 12.44 5.35 12.16
C TRP A 206 12.19 6.03 13.48
N LYS A 207 10.91 6.21 13.79
CA LYS A 207 10.42 6.91 14.98
C LYS A 207 9.57 5.99 15.84
N LEU A 208 9.70 6.16 17.15
CA LEU A 208 8.85 5.56 18.16
C LEU A 208 8.46 6.66 19.16
N PHE A 209 7.16 6.86 19.40
CA PHE A 209 6.65 8.00 20.18
C PHE A 209 7.12 9.37 19.65
N GLY A 210 7.32 9.48 18.34
CA GLY A 210 7.86 10.70 17.70
C GLY A 210 9.38 10.90 17.85
N LEU A 211 10.04 10.11 18.70
CA LEU A 211 11.49 10.13 18.88
C LEU A 211 12.17 9.29 17.78
N CYS A 212 13.14 9.89 17.11
CA CYS A 212 13.93 9.20 16.08
C CYS A 212 14.97 8.30 16.75
N TYR A 213 14.86 6.98 16.55
CA TYR A 213 15.82 6.03 17.12
C TYR A 213 16.85 5.56 16.08
N GLU A 214 16.51 5.63 14.80
CA GLU A 214 17.39 5.25 13.71
C GLU A 214 17.16 6.18 12.52
N GLN A 215 18.23 6.53 11.82
CA GLN A 215 18.18 7.40 10.66
C GLN A 215 19.23 6.97 9.65
N TRP A 216 18.84 6.98 8.37
CA TRP A 216 19.72 6.66 7.27
C TRP A 216 19.67 7.76 6.21
N ARG A 217 20.81 8.10 5.62
CA ARG A 217 20.93 9.12 4.58
C ARG A 217 21.77 8.60 3.41
N GLY A 218 21.41 8.97 2.19
CA GLY A 218 22.20 8.66 1.01
C GLY A 218 21.87 9.56 -0.17
N LYS A 219 22.55 9.33 -1.30
CA LYS A 219 22.32 10.10 -2.53
C LYS A 219 21.18 9.49 -3.35
N THR A 220 20.25 10.32 -3.80
CA THR A 220 19.06 9.91 -4.56
C THR A 220 19.42 9.28 -5.92
N VAL A 221 20.54 9.71 -6.51
CA VAL A 221 21.05 9.21 -7.80
C VAL A 221 21.41 7.72 -7.76
N LEU A 222 21.80 7.20 -6.59
CA LEU A 222 22.25 5.82 -6.40
C LEU A 222 21.11 4.84 -6.09
N ILE A 223 19.86 5.32 -6.00
CA ILE A 223 18.73 4.48 -5.64
C ILE A 223 18.29 3.64 -6.83
N ASN A 224 18.39 2.32 -6.69
CA ASN A 224 17.68 1.36 -7.50
C ASN A 224 16.48 0.81 -6.71
N ILE A 225 15.28 0.84 -7.28
CA ILE A 225 14.07 0.38 -6.59
C ILE A 225 13.79 -1.05 -7.04
N ILE A 226 13.82 -1.99 -6.09
CA ILE A 226 13.54 -3.40 -6.40
C ILE A 226 12.02 -3.58 -6.46
N ASP A 227 11.50 -3.80 -7.67
CA ASP A 227 10.09 -4.12 -7.91
C ASP A 227 9.73 -5.55 -7.52
N GLU A 228 10.70 -6.47 -7.60
CA GLU A 228 10.47 -7.90 -7.41
C GLU A 228 10.24 -8.24 -5.94
N GLU A 229 9.32 -9.16 -5.66
CA GLU A 229 9.21 -9.82 -4.35
C GLU A 229 10.43 -10.73 -4.17
N LYS A 230 11.49 -10.23 -3.51
CA LYS A 230 12.60 -11.11 -3.12
C LYS A 230 12.17 -11.96 -1.91
N LEU A 231 12.03 -13.26 -2.13
CA LEU A 231 12.00 -14.28 -1.07
C LEU A 231 13.41 -14.39 -0.48
N VAL A 232 13.68 -13.69 0.62
CA VAL A 232 14.92 -13.86 1.39
C VAL A 232 14.53 -14.55 2.70
N GLY A 233 14.87 -15.84 2.80
CA GLY A 233 14.38 -16.71 3.88
C GLY A 233 12.88 -16.98 3.81
N ASN A 234 12.36 -17.83 4.70
CA ASN A 234 10.92 -18.19 4.81
C ASN A 234 9.98 -17.00 5.14
N THR A 235 10.44 -15.77 5.01
CA THR A 235 9.70 -14.53 5.28
C THR A 235 9.53 -13.72 4.01
N LEU A 236 8.28 -13.50 3.58
CA LEU A 236 7.97 -12.49 2.56
C LEU A 236 8.33 -11.10 3.12
N HIS A 237 9.31 -10.42 2.54
CA HIS A 237 9.56 -9.00 2.82
C HIS A 237 8.47 -8.16 2.13
N GLN A 238 7.47 -7.75 2.91
CA GLN A 238 6.30 -7.04 2.37
C GLN A 238 6.48 -5.50 2.28
N GLY A 239 7.67 -4.95 2.56
CA GLY A 239 7.97 -3.51 2.51
C GLY A 239 8.52 -3.01 1.17
N VAL A 240 8.73 -1.70 1.04
CA VAL A 240 9.45 -1.09 -0.09
C VAL A 240 10.95 -1.26 0.14
N THR A 241 11.63 -1.95 -0.78
CA THR A 241 13.08 -2.16 -0.71
C THR A 241 13.81 -1.22 -1.67
N LEU A 242 14.69 -0.41 -1.11
CA LEU A 242 15.61 0.48 -1.82
C LEU A 242 17.00 -0.16 -1.81
N GLU A 243 17.58 -0.34 -2.99
CA GLU A 243 18.94 -0.85 -3.17
C GLU A 243 19.86 0.32 -3.53
N ILE A 244 20.91 0.50 -2.74
CA ILE A 244 21.92 1.54 -2.94
C ILE A 244 23.30 0.88 -2.97
N GLY A 245 23.82 0.65 -4.17
CA GLY A 245 25.06 -0.10 -4.39
C GLY A 245 24.93 -1.54 -3.89
N VAL A 246 25.60 -1.85 -2.77
CA VAL A 246 25.62 -3.20 -2.14
C VAL A 246 24.64 -3.32 -0.96
N LYS A 247 24.04 -2.22 -0.51
CA LYS A 247 23.15 -2.19 0.66
C LYS A 247 21.69 -2.17 0.22
N GLN A 248 20.87 -3.02 0.85
CA GLN A 248 19.42 -3.05 0.66
C GLN A 248 18.73 -2.61 1.96
N ILE A 249 17.80 -1.67 1.85
CA ILE A 249 17.02 -1.16 2.98
C ILE A 249 15.55 -1.38 2.68
N THR A 250 14.83 -1.99 3.61
CA THR A 250 13.40 -2.27 3.47
C THR A 250 12.60 -1.43 4.45
N SER A 251 11.54 -0.77 3.98
CA SER A 251 10.60 -0.04 4.83
C SER A 251 9.84 -0.98 5.77
N ALA A 252 9.01 -0.41 6.65
CA ALA A 252 7.99 -1.18 7.37
C ALA A 252 7.18 -2.07 6.39
N PRO A 253 6.69 -3.24 6.85
CA PRO A 253 5.89 -4.14 6.03
C PRO A 253 4.60 -3.43 5.60
N LEU A 254 4.20 -3.66 4.36
CA LEU A 254 3.06 -3.00 3.71
C LEU A 254 2.18 -4.06 3.06
N SER A 255 0.92 -3.75 2.80
CA SER A 255 0.15 -4.60 1.89
C SER A 255 0.75 -4.56 0.48
N ASN A 256 0.55 -5.64 -0.30
CA ASN A 256 1.02 -5.68 -1.69
C ASN A 256 0.45 -4.54 -2.55
N MET A 257 -0.69 -3.95 -2.18
CA MET A 257 -1.27 -2.78 -2.84
C MET A 257 -0.52 -1.49 -2.46
N GLU A 258 -0.28 -1.28 -1.16
CA GLU A 258 0.43 -0.09 -0.67
C GLU A 258 1.89 -0.06 -1.11
N ARG A 259 2.57 -1.21 -1.07
CA ARG A 259 3.95 -1.36 -1.57
C ARG A 259 4.04 -0.93 -3.03
N ARG A 260 3.17 -1.47 -3.88
CA ARG A 260 3.16 -1.17 -5.32
C ARG A 260 2.82 0.29 -5.60
N TRP A 261 1.84 0.85 -4.90
CA TRP A 261 1.48 2.26 -5.02
C TRP A 261 2.65 3.20 -4.65
N ILE A 262 3.32 2.95 -3.52
CA ILE A 262 4.45 3.77 -3.08
C ILE A 262 5.63 3.66 -4.05
N ILE A 263 5.97 2.45 -4.51
CA ILE A 263 7.06 2.24 -5.47
C ILE A 263 6.82 3.08 -6.73
N GLN A 264 5.58 3.07 -7.24
CA GLN A 264 5.20 3.86 -8.41
C GLN A 264 5.37 5.36 -8.16
N GLU A 265 4.92 5.83 -6.99
CA GLU A 265 4.98 7.23 -6.59
C GLU A 265 6.41 7.75 -6.49
N ILE A 266 7.31 6.96 -5.87
CA ILE A 266 8.74 7.28 -5.80
C ILE A 266 9.34 7.34 -7.22
N LYS A 267 9.02 6.38 -8.08
CA LYS A 267 9.53 6.33 -9.47
C LYS A 267 9.09 7.53 -10.30
N GLU A 268 7.84 7.95 -10.18
CA GLU A 268 7.32 9.10 -10.91
C GLU A 268 8.04 10.38 -10.49
N TRP A 269 8.20 10.59 -9.19
CA TRP A 269 8.92 11.73 -8.66
C TRP A 269 10.39 11.75 -9.13
N LEU A 270 11.08 10.60 -9.08
CA LEU A 270 12.46 10.47 -9.57
C LEU A 270 12.58 10.76 -11.08
N LYS A 271 11.61 10.33 -11.89
CA LYS A 271 11.59 10.59 -13.34
C LYS A 271 11.35 12.07 -13.66
N LEU A 272 10.48 12.75 -12.91
CA LEU A 272 10.20 14.17 -13.09
C LEU A 272 11.45 15.02 -12.81
N ASN A 273 12.16 14.74 -11.71
CA ASN A 273 13.35 15.51 -11.35
C ASN A 273 14.55 15.27 -12.29
N LYS A 274 14.72 14.04 -12.82
CA LYS A 274 15.75 13.77 -13.84
C LYS A 274 15.53 14.50 -15.17
N ARG A 275 14.32 15.04 -15.42
CA ARG A 275 14.04 15.85 -16.63
C ARG A 275 14.28 17.35 -16.41
N LEU A 276 14.41 17.77 -15.15
CA LEU A 276 14.57 19.16 -14.74
C LEU A 276 16.02 19.52 -14.40
N SER A 277 16.89 18.51 -14.24
CA SER A 277 18.35 18.61 -14.08
C SER A 277 19.07 18.49 -15.42
#